data_AF-A0AB73HGH8-F1
#
_entry.id   AF-A0AB73HGH8-F1
#
_cell.length_a   1.000
_cell.length_b   1.000
_cell.length_c   1.000
_cell.angle_alpha   90.00
_cell.angle_beta   90.00
_cell.angle_gamma   90.00
#
_symmetry.space_group_name_H-M   'P 1'
#
loop_
_entity.id
_entity.type
_entity.pdbx_description
1 polymer ?
#
loop_
_entity_poly.entity_id
_entity_poly.type
_entity_poly.pdbx_seq_one_letter_code
_entity_poly.pdbx_strand_id
1 'polypeptide(L)'
;MKTFYRTVEELKKLSDDNKLADLLWHHEHGMVKIDHSDSECMSWKNSLPVLLNVLCNSGLSNLVMVLEYETPLGARIDAVLLGYNHKHGDQIMLFELKKWSRIKSTNNLSVVQVSVGINAQGKRIWDPRLHPLQQLLTYEKYLKQNHR
;
A
#
# COMPACT_ATOMS: atom_id res chain seq x y z
N MET A 1 10.94 6.82 -14.17
CA MET A 1 10.25 6.65 -12.88
C MET A 1 11.21 5.94 -11.95
N LYS A 2 11.51 6.50 -10.77
CA LYS A 2 12.38 5.83 -9.80
C LYS A 2 11.44 5.04 -8.87
N THR A 3 11.72 3.76 -8.70
CA THR A 3 10.89 2.86 -7.90
C THR A 3 11.55 2.64 -6.55
N PHE A 4 10.79 2.71 -5.45
CA PHE A 4 11.31 2.38 -4.12
C PHE A 4 11.14 0.88 -3.87
N TYR A 5 12.24 0.12 -3.89
CA TYR A 5 12.20 -1.32 -3.65
C TYR A 5 13.41 -1.79 -2.85
N ARG A 6 13.17 -2.81 -2.02
CA ARG A 6 14.16 -3.48 -1.15
C ARG A 6 13.68 -4.89 -0.81
N THR A 7 14.51 -5.69 -0.16
CA THR A 7 14.00 -6.92 0.47
C THR A 7 13.05 -6.58 1.61
N VAL A 8 12.10 -7.47 1.91
CA VAL A 8 11.20 -7.30 3.06
C VAL A 8 11.99 -7.16 4.36
N GLU A 9 13.11 -7.89 4.51
CA GLU A 9 14.01 -7.78 5.66
C GLU A 9 14.63 -6.37 5.81
N GLU A 10 15.12 -5.79 4.71
CA GLU A 10 15.68 -4.43 4.72
C GLU A 10 14.61 -3.39 5.06
N LEU A 11 13.43 -3.50 4.46
CA LEU A 11 12.30 -2.62 4.78
C LEU A 11 11.92 -2.74 6.25
N LYS A 12 11.93 -3.96 6.80
CA LYS A 12 11.63 -4.20 8.21
C LYS A 12 12.66 -3.52 9.12
N LYS A 13 13.96 -3.66 8.83
CA LYS A 13 15.03 -2.97 9.58
C LYS A 13 14.85 -1.44 9.55
N LEU A 14 14.55 -0.88 8.37
CA LEU A 14 14.26 0.55 8.22
C LEU A 14 13.01 0.98 8.99
N SER A 15 11.99 0.12 9.02
CA SER A 15 10.75 0.34 9.77
C SER A 15 11.00 0.34 11.27
N ASP A 16 11.78 -0.61 11.78
CA ASP A 16 12.11 -0.73 13.21
C ASP A 16 12.96 0.44 13.70
N ASP A 17 13.85 0.94 12.83
CA ASP A 17 14.64 2.14 13.06
C ASP A 17 13.84 3.45 12.92
N ASN A 18 12.54 3.39 12.62
CA ASN A 18 11.68 4.55 12.30
C ASN A 18 12.15 5.41 11.12
N LYS A 19 12.94 4.84 10.19
CA LYS A 19 13.49 5.54 9.01
C LYS A 19 12.69 5.32 7.74
N LEU A 20 11.86 4.28 7.67
CA LEU A 20 11.20 3.87 6.43
C LEU A 20 10.28 4.96 5.86
N ALA A 21 9.38 5.53 6.68
CA ALA A 21 8.45 6.55 6.23
C ALA A 21 9.16 7.84 5.78
N ASP A 22 10.27 8.18 6.43
CA ASP A 22 11.07 9.36 6.11
C ASP A 22 11.84 9.17 4.79
N LEU A 23 12.31 7.95 4.53
CA LEU A 23 12.92 7.60 3.24
C LEU A 23 11.90 7.59 2.10
N LEU A 24 10.69 7.07 2.35
CA LEU A 24 9.58 7.14 1.40
C LEU A 24 9.15 8.58 1.14
N TRP A 25 9.07 9.42 2.16
CA TRP A 25 8.74 10.84 2.00
C TRP A 25 9.69 11.51 1.02
N HIS A 26 11.01 11.38 1.22
CA HIS A 26 11.98 11.97 0.31
C HIS A 26 11.99 11.31 -1.07
N HIS A 27 11.59 10.03 -1.18
CA HIS A 27 11.42 9.37 -2.47
C HIS A 27 10.26 10.01 -3.26
N GLU A 28 9.11 10.19 -2.63
CA GLU A 28 7.90 10.72 -3.26
C GLU A 28 7.94 12.25 -3.45
N HIS A 29 8.57 12.98 -2.54
CA HIS A 29 8.51 14.46 -2.48
C HIS A 29 9.86 15.15 -2.75
N GLY A 30 10.95 14.39 -2.93
CA GLY A 30 12.29 14.95 -3.13
C GLY A 30 12.85 15.63 -1.88
N MET A 31 13.33 16.87 -2.01
CA MET A 31 13.98 17.64 -0.91
C MET A 31 12.99 18.39 -0.01
N VAL A 32 11.68 18.13 -0.12
CA VAL A 32 10.66 18.75 0.73
C VAL A 32 10.84 18.27 2.17
N LYS A 33 10.82 19.20 3.12
CA LYS A 33 10.88 18.89 4.56
C LYS A 33 9.79 17.89 4.93
N ILE A 34 10.14 16.87 5.70
CA ILE A 34 9.19 15.86 6.15
C ILE A 34 8.10 16.49 7.02
N ASP A 35 6.85 16.27 6.63
CA ASP A 35 5.69 16.57 7.46
C ASP A 35 5.18 15.27 8.11
N HIS A 36 5.55 15.05 9.37
CA HIS A 36 5.06 13.88 10.12
C HIS A 36 3.59 13.99 10.55
N SER A 37 2.94 15.14 10.35
CA SER A 37 1.50 15.31 10.56
C SER A 37 0.70 15.03 9.28
N ASP A 38 1.39 14.91 8.13
CA ASP A 38 0.76 14.57 6.88
C ASP A 38 0.12 13.17 6.92
N SER A 39 -1.07 13.08 6.33
CA SER A 39 -1.88 11.87 6.38
C SER A 39 -1.23 10.68 5.67
N GLU A 40 -0.42 10.92 4.63
CA GLU A 40 0.32 9.90 3.88
C GLU A 40 1.54 9.43 4.68
N CYS A 41 2.35 10.35 5.22
CA CYS A 41 3.46 9.99 6.09
C CYS A 41 2.97 9.16 7.29
N MET A 42 1.84 9.56 7.88
CA MET A 42 1.19 8.81 8.95
C MET A 42 0.64 7.46 8.47
N SER A 43 0.10 7.34 7.26
CA SER A 43 -0.38 6.05 6.75
C SER A 43 0.78 5.05 6.65
N TRP A 44 1.93 5.46 6.14
CA TRP A 44 3.14 4.64 6.06
C TRP A 44 3.63 4.20 7.43
N LYS A 45 3.79 5.14 8.37
CA LYS A 45 4.24 4.84 9.74
C LYS A 45 3.36 3.83 10.46
N ASN A 46 2.08 3.78 10.13
CA ASN A 46 1.13 2.91 10.82
C ASN A 46 0.88 1.58 10.12
N SER A 47 0.88 1.55 8.79
CA SER A 47 0.46 0.36 8.02
C SER A 47 1.65 -0.50 7.57
N LEU A 48 2.75 0.10 7.15
CA LEU A 48 3.92 -0.66 6.65
C LEU A 48 4.55 -1.57 7.71
N PRO A 49 4.74 -1.16 8.98
CA PRO A 49 5.29 -2.05 9.99
C PRO A 49 4.44 -3.30 10.19
N VAL A 50 3.11 -3.18 10.10
CA VAL A 50 2.18 -4.31 10.25
C VAL A 50 2.36 -5.30 9.11
N LEU A 51 2.35 -4.82 7.86
CA LEU A 51 2.57 -5.67 6.68
C LEU A 51 3.93 -6.37 6.73
N LEU A 52 4.99 -5.63 7.03
CA LEU A 52 6.36 -6.16 7.08
C LEU A 52 6.52 -7.22 8.17
N ASN A 53 5.92 -7.02 9.34
CA ASN A 53 5.89 -8.04 10.40
C ASN A 53 5.21 -9.34 9.93
N VAL A 54 4.05 -9.23 9.28
CA VAL A 54 3.34 -10.41 8.75
C VAL A 54 4.21 -11.15 7.75
N LEU A 55 4.85 -10.44 6.81
CA LEU A 55 5.68 -11.06 5.78
C LEU A 55 6.95 -11.71 6.35
N CYS A 56 7.66 -11.02 7.26
CA CYS A 56 8.82 -11.59 7.95
C CYS A 56 8.46 -12.85 8.74
N ASN A 57 7.38 -12.80 9.53
CA ASN A 57 6.92 -13.94 10.34
C ASN A 57 6.39 -15.10 9.47
N SER A 58 6.03 -14.83 8.21
CA SER A 58 5.60 -15.85 7.25
C SER A 58 6.76 -16.46 6.46
N GLY A 59 8.02 -16.11 6.77
CA GLY A 59 9.19 -16.61 6.06
C GLY A 59 9.42 -15.98 4.68
N LEU A 60 8.82 -14.82 4.41
CA LEU A 60 8.92 -14.10 3.12
C LEU A 60 9.94 -12.94 3.17
N SER A 61 10.84 -12.95 4.15
CA SER A 61 11.79 -11.85 4.42
C SER A 61 12.79 -11.59 3.30
N ASN A 62 13.15 -12.62 2.55
CA ASN A 62 14.12 -12.56 1.45
C ASN A 62 13.51 -12.11 0.12
N LEU A 63 12.19 -11.97 0.03
CA LEU A 63 11.51 -11.51 -1.18
C LEU A 63 11.67 -9.99 -1.36
N VAL A 64 11.59 -9.55 -2.61
CA VAL A 64 11.66 -8.12 -2.95
C VAL A 64 10.27 -7.52 -2.88
N MET A 65 10.15 -6.41 -2.17
CA MET A 65 8.94 -5.60 -2.11
C MET A 65 9.22 -4.24 -2.72
N VAL A 66 8.28 -3.82 -3.57
CA VAL A 66 8.17 -2.47 -4.12
C VAL A 66 7.09 -1.74 -3.33
N LEU A 67 7.36 -0.51 -2.91
CA LEU A 67 6.40 0.35 -2.23
C LEU A 67 5.99 1.49 -3.16
N GLU A 68 4.74 1.94 -3.06
CA GLU A 68 4.18 3.04 -3.85
C GLU A 68 4.41 2.88 -5.36
N TYR A 69 4.10 1.69 -5.88
CA TYR A 69 4.30 1.37 -7.29
C TYR A 69 3.31 2.14 -8.17
N GLU A 70 3.82 3.14 -8.90
CA GLU A 70 3.05 3.86 -9.91
C GLU A 70 2.89 3.02 -11.19
N THR A 71 1.64 2.85 -11.61
CA THR A 71 1.28 2.17 -12.85
C THR A 71 1.39 3.12 -14.04
N PRO A 72 1.54 2.61 -15.28
CA PRO A 72 1.61 3.47 -16.48
C PRO A 72 0.40 4.39 -16.71
N LEU A 73 -0.72 4.14 -16.03
CA LEU A 73 -1.96 4.93 -16.11
C LEU A 73 -2.12 5.92 -14.95
N GLY A 74 -1.08 6.11 -14.13
CA GLY A 74 -1.07 7.08 -13.02
C GLY A 74 -1.78 6.61 -11.75
N ALA A 75 -2.22 5.35 -11.67
CA ALA A 75 -2.67 4.75 -10.40
C ALA A 75 -1.47 4.26 -9.58
N ARG A 76 -1.57 4.26 -8.25
CA ARG A 76 -0.50 3.86 -7.33
C ARG A 76 -0.92 2.65 -6.50
N ILE A 77 -0.07 1.63 -6.43
CA ILE A 77 -0.27 0.43 -5.62
C ILE A 77 0.61 0.55 -4.38
N ASP A 78 0.00 0.46 -3.19
CA ASP A 78 0.71 0.69 -1.93
C ASP A 78 1.92 -0.23 -1.74
N ALA A 79 1.77 -1.52 -2.02
CA ALA A 79 2.90 -2.44 -2.06
C ALA A 79 2.72 -3.60 -3.04
N VAL A 80 3.83 -4.02 -3.64
CA VAL A 80 3.93 -5.16 -4.56
C VAL A 80 5.05 -6.07 -4.08
N LEU A 81 4.73 -7.32 -3.79
CA LEU A 81 5.72 -8.34 -3.43
C LEU A 81 6.01 -9.23 -4.64
N LEU A 82 7.29 -9.40 -4.93
CA LEU A 82 7.80 -10.16 -6.07
C LEU A 82 8.47 -11.45 -5.56
N GLY A 83 8.11 -12.58 -6.16
CA GLY A 83 8.68 -13.87 -5.80
C GLY A 83 8.42 -14.93 -6.87
N TYR A 84 8.58 -16.20 -6.48
CA TYR A 84 8.40 -17.34 -7.37
C TYR A 84 7.60 -18.44 -6.66
N ASN A 85 6.85 -19.22 -7.42
CA ASN A 85 6.22 -20.43 -6.90
C ASN A 85 7.22 -21.62 -6.86
N HIS A 86 6.78 -22.76 -6.32
CA HIS A 86 7.62 -23.98 -6.22
C HIS A 86 8.11 -24.53 -7.57
N LYS A 87 7.54 -24.09 -8.69
CA LYS A 87 7.95 -24.46 -10.05
C LYS A 87 8.83 -23.38 -10.71
N HIS A 88 9.36 -22.43 -9.92
CA HIS A 88 10.15 -21.28 -10.39
C HIS A 88 9.41 -20.34 -11.36
N GLY A 89 8.08 -20.34 -11.35
CA GLY A 89 7.30 -19.35 -12.09
C GLY A 89 7.13 -18.07 -11.29
N ASP A 90 7.35 -16.92 -11.93
CA ASP A 90 7.19 -15.59 -11.34
C ASP A 90 5.79 -15.44 -10.72
N GLN A 91 5.75 -14.85 -9.53
CA GLN A 91 4.52 -14.54 -8.79
C GLN A 91 4.59 -13.10 -8.29
N ILE A 92 3.44 -12.42 -8.40
CA ILE A 92 3.25 -11.06 -7.91
C ILE A 92 2.09 -11.07 -6.93
N MET A 93 2.30 -10.51 -5.74
CA MET A 93 1.25 -10.26 -4.76
C MET A 93 1.06 -8.75 -4.58
N LEU A 94 -0.18 -8.29 -4.72
CA LEU A 94 -0.55 -6.89 -4.60
C LEU A 94 -1.19 -6.64 -3.24
N PHE A 95 -0.81 -5.53 -2.60
CA PHE A 95 -1.37 -5.09 -1.34
C PHE A 95 -1.95 -3.69 -1.49
N GLU A 96 -3.18 -3.52 -1.00
CA GLU A 96 -3.84 -2.22 -0.83
C GLU A 96 -4.14 -2.08 0.67
N LEU A 97 -3.49 -1.12 1.31
CA LEU A 97 -3.51 -0.89 2.75
C LEU A 97 -4.57 0.16 3.08
N LYS A 98 -5.53 -0.20 3.92
CA LYS A 98 -6.54 0.74 4.43
C LYS A 98 -6.40 0.95 5.93
N LYS A 99 -6.53 2.22 6.34
CA LYS A 99 -6.60 2.63 7.75
C LYS A 99 -7.93 3.31 8.07
N TRP A 100 -9.04 2.67 7.68
CA TRP A 100 -10.38 3.21 7.93
C TRP A 100 -10.83 2.90 9.35
N SER A 101 -11.09 3.94 10.15
CA SER A 101 -11.60 3.76 11.51
C SER A 101 -13.06 3.32 11.57
N ARG A 102 -13.85 3.67 10.54
CA ARG A 102 -15.30 3.38 10.46
C ARG A 102 -15.73 3.23 9.02
N ILE A 103 -16.60 2.26 8.76
CA ILE A 103 -17.29 2.07 7.49
C ILE A 103 -18.80 2.02 7.75
N LYS A 104 -19.60 2.47 6.79
CA LYS A 104 -21.06 2.32 6.83
C LYS A 104 -21.42 0.95 6.27
N SER A 105 -22.13 0.13 7.07
CA SER A 105 -22.67 -1.14 6.60
C SER A 105 -23.70 -0.91 5.49
N THR A 106 -23.73 -1.82 4.52
CA THR A 106 -24.69 -1.84 3.41
C THR A 106 -25.14 -3.26 3.15
N ASN A 107 -26.43 -3.43 2.84
CA ASN A 107 -27.01 -4.73 2.49
C ASN A 107 -26.97 -5.00 0.98
N ASN A 108 -26.45 -4.06 0.20
CA ASN A 108 -26.24 -4.28 -1.24
C ASN A 108 -25.04 -5.21 -1.42
N LEU A 109 -25.15 -6.21 -2.29
CA LEU A 109 -24.09 -7.19 -2.56
C LEU A 109 -23.14 -6.73 -3.69
N SER A 110 -23.51 -5.71 -4.48
CA SER A 110 -22.70 -5.19 -5.59
C SER A 110 -21.86 -3.96 -5.20
N VAL A 111 -21.11 -4.05 -4.11
CA VAL A 111 -20.49 -2.86 -3.51
C VAL A 111 -19.14 -2.55 -4.14
N VAL A 112 -19.18 -1.78 -5.23
CA VAL A 112 -18.00 -1.14 -5.83
C VAL A 112 -17.38 -0.10 -4.86
N GLN A 113 -18.17 0.48 -3.97
CA GLN A 113 -17.74 1.58 -3.09
C GLN A 113 -18.10 1.38 -1.62
N VAL A 114 -17.15 1.65 -0.72
CA VAL A 114 -17.37 1.67 0.73
C VAL A 114 -17.50 3.11 1.20
N SER A 115 -18.56 3.42 1.95
CA SER A 115 -18.69 4.72 2.63
C SER A 115 -17.86 4.73 3.90
N VAL A 116 -16.81 5.55 3.94
CA VAL A 116 -15.86 5.65 5.04
C VAL A 116 -16.21 6.86 5.90
N GLY A 117 -16.17 6.69 7.22
CA GLY A 117 -16.38 7.82 8.14
C GLY A 117 -15.10 8.65 8.25
N ILE A 118 -15.15 9.92 7.84
CA ILE A 118 -14.04 10.87 7.99
C ILE A 118 -14.47 12.06 8.85
N ASN A 119 -13.50 12.70 9.51
CA ASN A 119 -13.73 13.94 10.25
C ASN A 119 -13.38 15.12 9.35
N ALA A 120 -14.38 15.94 9.03
CA ALA A 120 -14.24 17.15 8.24
C ALA A 120 -14.78 18.33 9.06
N GLN A 121 -13.91 19.29 9.38
CA GLN A 121 -14.24 20.50 10.17
C GLN A 121 -14.99 20.17 11.48
N GLY A 122 -14.51 19.16 12.20
CA GLY A 122 -15.10 18.72 13.48
C GLY A 122 -16.43 17.96 13.36
N LYS A 123 -16.94 17.73 12.15
CA LYS A 123 -18.13 16.92 11.89
C LYS A 123 -17.75 15.62 11.20
N ARG A 124 -18.45 14.54 11.58
CA ARG A 124 -18.32 13.26 10.88
C ARG A 124 -19.15 13.30 9.60
N ILE A 125 -18.51 13.01 8.47
CA ILE A 125 -19.18 12.81 7.19
C ILE A 125 -18.89 11.41 6.65
N TRP A 126 -19.76 10.92 5.76
CA TRP A 126 -19.60 9.64 5.07
C TRP A 126 -19.09 9.91 3.66
N ASP A 127 -17.88 9.46 3.38
CA ASP A 127 -17.17 9.70 2.14
C ASP A 127 -17.12 8.41 1.31
N PRO A 128 -17.74 8.35 0.12
CA PRO A 128 -17.71 7.17 -0.72
C PRO A 128 -16.32 6.97 -1.32
N ARG A 129 -15.68 5.84 -1.01
CA ARG A 129 -14.38 5.44 -1.55
C ARG A 129 -14.52 4.15 -2.34
N LEU A 130 -13.65 3.92 -3.32
CA LEU A 130 -13.59 2.65 -4.03
C LEU A 130 -13.29 1.51 -3.04
N HIS A 131 -13.96 0.37 -3.21
CA HIS A 131 -13.72 -0.79 -2.37
C HIS A 131 -12.28 -1.31 -2.60
N PRO A 132 -11.52 -1.70 -1.55
CA PRO A 132 -10.11 -2.09 -1.71
C PRO A 132 -9.93 -3.29 -2.65
N LEU A 133 -10.84 -4.28 -2.59
CA LEU A 133 -10.88 -5.39 -3.56
C LEU A 133 -11.06 -4.90 -5.00
N GLN A 134 -11.91 -3.90 -5.23
CA GLN A 134 -12.14 -3.36 -6.57
C GLN A 134 -10.90 -2.60 -7.08
N GLN A 135 -10.16 -1.91 -6.21
CA GLN A 135 -8.87 -1.32 -6.54
C GLN A 135 -7.86 -2.40 -6.96
N LEU A 136 -7.71 -3.46 -6.16
CA LEU A 136 -6.81 -4.57 -6.47
C LEU A 136 -7.15 -5.27 -7.80
N LEU A 137 -8.43 -5.54 -8.06
CA LEU A 137 -8.88 -6.13 -9.33
C LEU A 137 -8.55 -5.22 -10.53
N THR A 138 -8.64 -3.90 -10.33
CA THR A 138 -8.28 -2.91 -11.34
C THR A 138 -6.78 -2.95 -11.62
N TYR A 139 -5.94 -2.99 -10.58
CA TYR A 139 -4.49 -3.10 -10.73
C TYR A 139 -4.07 -4.42 -11.37
N GLU A 140 -4.65 -5.54 -10.95
CA GLU A 140 -4.37 -6.86 -11.53
C GLU A 140 -4.64 -6.87 -13.03
N LYS A 141 -5.80 -6.34 -13.44
CA LYS A 141 -6.16 -6.19 -14.85
C LYS A 141 -5.12 -5.38 -15.60
N TYR A 142 -4.67 -4.25 -15.03
CA TYR A 142 -3.67 -3.40 -15.68
C TYR A 142 -2.30 -4.07 -15.79
N LEU A 143 -1.84 -4.74 -14.74
CA LEU A 143 -0.56 -5.45 -14.78
C LEU A 143 -0.57 -6.53 -15.85
N LYS A 144 -1.63 -7.35 -15.94
CA LYS A 144 -1.78 -8.39 -16.98
C LYS A 144 -1.82 -7.83 -18.40
N GLN A 145 -2.30 -6.61 -18.59
CA GLN A 145 -2.41 -5.98 -19.91
C GLN A 145 -1.10 -5.35 -20.38
N ASN A 146 -0.25 -4.90 -19.44
CA ASN A 146 0.94 -4.10 -19.76
C ASN A 146 2.28 -4.80 -19.45
N HIS A 147 2.26 -5.90 -18.70
CA HIS A 147 3.43 -6.70 -18.37
C HIS A 147 3.15 -8.14 -18.80
N ARG A 148 3.91 -8.62 -19.80
CA ARG A 148 3.90 -10.00 -20.31
C ARG A 148 5.27 -10.62 -20.15
#